data_AF-A0A8B6XVH2-F1
#
_entry.id   AF-A0A8B6XVH2-F1
#
_cell.length_a   1.000
_cell.length_b   1.000
_cell.length_c   1.000
_cell.angle_alpha   90.00
_cell.angle_beta   90.00
_cell.angle_gamma   90.00
#
_symmetry.space_group_name_H-M   'P 1'
#
loop_
_entity.id
_entity.type
_entity.pdbx_description
1 polymer ?
#
loop_
_entity_poly.entity_id
_entity_poly.type
_entity_poly.pdbx_seq_one_letter_code
_entity_poly.pdbx_strand_id
1 'polypeptide(L)'
;MQSANLTSLPCKYKFTNEEETSLSDYLLRVSKLYYGLSTKTTRKLAYEFAMTLSKRIPKSWKSLQTAGKQWLYGFMLRRNELSLRDPEATSMARATAFNCYTVGEFFTYLKDVHLRHKFQPQNIYNIDETGLTTVQKPVKVFAKKRR
;
A
#
# COMPACT_ATOMS: atom_id res chain seq x y z
N MET A 1 -11.39 -36.95 8.38
CA MET A 1 -9.94 -37.05 8.24
C MET A 1 -9.54 -36.61 6.84
N GLN A 2 -8.82 -35.49 6.76
CA GLN A 2 -7.76 -35.11 5.81
C GLN A 2 -7.76 -33.58 5.68
N SER A 3 -7.11 -32.95 6.66
CA SER A 3 -6.60 -31.59 6.57
C SER A 3 -5.54 -31.56 5.46
N ALA A 4 -5.85 -30.90 4.35
CA ALA A 4 -4.86 -30.67 3.29
C ALA A 4 -3.68 -29.88 3.87
N ASN A 5 -2.51 -30.50 3.84
CA ASN A 5 -1.25 -29.97 4.36
C ASN A 5 -0.78 -28.86 3.40
N LEU A 6 -1.09 -27.60 3.71
CA LEU A 6 -0.70 -26.41 2.93
C LEU A 6 0.81 -26.06 3.03
N THR A 7 1.65 -26.98 3.48
CA THR A 7 3.01 -26.70 3.95
C THR A 7 4.11 -26.66 2.88
N SER A 8 3.83 -26.84 1.59
CA SER A 8 4.78 -26.39 0.56
C SER A 8 4.16 -26.29 -0.83
N LEU A 9 3.90 -25.07 -1.30
CA LEU A 9 3.97 -24.82 -2.74
C LEU A 9 5.46 -24.79 -3.10
N PRO A 10 5.98 -25.70 -3.95
CA PRO A 10 7.37 -25.68 -4.35
C PRO A 10 7.64 -24.48 -5.23
N CYS A 11 7.91 -23.34 -4.60
CA CYS A 11 8.44 -22.18 -5.28
C CYS A 11 9.90 -22.47 -5.62
N LYS A 12 10.16 -22.82 -6.90
CA LYS A 12 11.50 -23.11 -7.43
C LYS A 12 12.51 -21.98 -7.22
N TYR A 13 12.05 -20.76 -6.97
CA TYR A 13 12.89 -19.58 -6.77
C TYR A 13 12.55 -18.89 -5.45
N LYS A 14 13.52 -18.79 -4.54
CA LYS A 14 13.36 -18.15 -3.23
C LYS A 14 14.48 -17.13 -3.03
N PHE A 15 14.13 -16.00 -2.45
CA PHE A 15 15.11 -15.04 -1.93
C PHE A 15 15.69 -15.56 -0.61
N THR A 16 16.83 -15.03 -0.19
CA THR A 16 17.37 -15.33 1.14
C THR A 16 16.48 -14.74 2.22
N ASN A 17 16.71 -15.14 3.47
CA ASN A 17 15.94 -14.60 4.58
C ASN A 17 16.15 -13.08 4.69
N GLU A 18 17.37 -12.59 4.50
CA GLU A 18 17.73 -11.17 4.60
C GLU A 18 17.05 -10.36 3.49
N GLU A 19 17.07 -10.88 2.26
CA GLU A 19 16.41 -10.28 1.10
C GLU A 19 14.89 -10.21 1.28
N GLU A 20 14.26 -11.28 1.75
CA GLU A 20 12.81 -11.28 2.01
C GLU A 20 12.44 -10.36 3.18
N THR A 21 13.28 -10.27 4.22
CA THR A 21 13.09 -9.32 5.33
C THR A 21 13.15 -7.90 4.80
N SER A 22 14.17 -7.56 4.00
CA SER A 22 14.30 -6.22 3.39
C SER A 22 13.09 -5.85 2.55
N LEU A 23 12.58 -6.79 1.75
CA LEU A 23 11.38 -6.58 0.94
C LEU A 23 10.12 -6.41 1.81
N SER A 24 9.99 -7.20 2.88
CA SER A 24 8.88 -7.09 3.85
C SER A 24 8.89 -5.74 4.56
N ASP A 25 10.05 -5.30 5.06
CA ASP A 25 10.22 -4.00 5.72
C ASP A 25 9.88 -2.84 4.79
N TYR A 26 10.29 -2.94 3.52
CA TYR A 26 9.91 -1.95 2.52
C TYR A 26 8.40 -1.90 2.31
N LEU A 27 7.74 -3.07 2.14
CA LEU A 27 6.28 -3.14 2.00
C LEU A 27 5.55 -2.55 3.20
N LEU A 28 6.03 -2.81 4.42
CA LEU A 28 5.48 -2.24 5.65
C LEU A 28 5.71 -0.74 5.78
N ARG A 29 6.82 -0.22 5.25
CA ARG A 29 7.11 1.22 5.23
C ARG A 29 6.19 1.95 4.27
N VAL A 30 6.08 1.47 3.03
CA VAL A 30 5.24 2.12 2.01
C VAL A 30 3.75 2.00 2.30
N SER A 31 3.32 0.97 3.05
CA SER A 31 1.94 0.88 3.53
C SER A 31 1.58 1.93 4.58
N LYS A 32 2.57 2.59 5.21
CA LYS A 32 2.35 3.66 6.20
C LYS A 32 2.45 5.06 5.60
N LEU A 33 3.19 5.22 4.51
CA LEU A 33 3.46 6.53 3.90
C LEU A 33 2.53 6.84 2.71
N TYR A 34 2.06 5.81 1.99
CA TYR A 34 1.25 5.93 0.77
C TYR A 34 0.14 4.86 0.73
N TYR A 35 -0.51 4.69 -0.42
CA TYR A 35 -1.53 3.68 -0.71
C TYR A 35 -1.05 2.21 -0.60
N GLY A 36 0.17 1.92 -0.13
CA GLY A 36 0.77 0.59 -0.12
C GLY A 36 1.03 0.04 -1.54
N LEU A 37 1.56 -1.19 -1.62
CA LEU A 37 1.78 -1.87 -2.89
C LEU A 37 0.78 -3.00 -3.12
N SER A 38 0.18 -3.02 -4.31
CA SER A 38 -0.68 -4.10 -4.77
C SER A 38 0.11 -5.35 -5.12
N THR A 39 -0.58 -6.49 -5.27
CA THR A 39 0.04 -7.75 -5.75
C THR A 39 0.80 -7.59 -7.07
N LYS A 40 0.31 -6.77 -8.00
CA LYS A 40 0.95 -6.51 -9.29
C LYS A 40 2.24 -5.71 -9.10
N THR A 41 2.18 -4.65 -8.30
CA THR A 41 3.32 -3.77 -8.04
C THR A 41 4.41 -4.48 -7.25
N THR A 42 4.04 -5.24 -6.21
CA THR A 42 4.99 -6.05 -5.44
C THR A 42 5.70 -7.10 -6.28
N ARG A 43 5.01 -7.73 -7.24
CA ARG A 43 5.65 -8.69 -8.16
C ARG A 43 6.62 -8.01 -9.14
N LYS A 44 6.32 -6.79 -9.58
CA LYS A 44 7.27 -5.99 -10.38
C LYS A 44 8.50 -5.60 -9.56
N LEU A 45 8.28 -5.08 -8.34
CA LEU A 45 9.34 -4.75 -7.39
C LEU A 45 10.25 -5.96 -7.12
N ALA A 46 9.68 -7.14 -6.92
CA ALA A 46 10.46 -8.36 -6.73
C ALA A 46 11.30 -8.75 -7.95
N TYR A 47 10.81 -8.50 -9.17
CA TYR A 47 11.61 -8.69 -10.38
C TYR A 47 12.77 -7.69 -10.43
N GLU A 48 12.49 -6.40 -10.22
CA GLU A 48 13.52 -5.34 -10.18
C GLU A 48 14.59 -5.64 -9.12
N PHE A 49 14.16 -6.03 -7.92
CA PHE A 49 15.04 -6.42 -6.83
C PHE A 49 15.91 -7.65 -7.17
N ALA A 50 15.36 -8.64 -7.87
CA ALA A 50 16.16 -9.78 -8.33
C ALA A 50 17.18 -9.37 -9.41
N MET A 51 16.81 -8.43 -10.28
CA MET A 51 17.70 -7.91 -11.33
C MET A 51 18.84 -7.08 -10.74
N THR A 52 18.57 -6.21 -9.76
CA THR A 52 19.61 -5.41 -9.09
C THR A 52 20.60 -6.28 -8.31
N LEU A 53 20.13 -7.35 -7.70
CA LEU A 53 20.96 -8.35 -7.03
C LEU A 53 21.62 -9.35 -8.00
N SER A 54 21.45 -9.18 -9.32
CA SER A 54 21.99 -10.05 -10.37
C SER A 54 21.66 -11.54 -10.18
N LYS A 55 20.46 -11.85 -9.65
CA LYS A 55 20.05 -13.23 -9.37
C LYS A 55 19.58 -13.95 -10.62
N ARG A 56 19.76 -15.27 -10.64
CA ARG A 56 19.22 -16.14 -11.69
C ARG A 56 17.70 -16.25 -11.57
N ILE A 57 16.98 -15.51 -12.41
CA ILE A 57 15.52 -15.50 -12.45
C ILE A 57 14.94 -16.45 -13.52
N PRO A 58 13.70 -16.95 -13.34
CA PRO A 58 13.01 -17.71 -14.39
C PRO A 58 12.83 -16.91 -15.69
N LYS A 59 12.87 -17.59 -16.85
CA LYS A 59 12.63 -16.97 -18.18
C LYS A 59 11.31 -16.20 -18.24
N SER A 60 10.27 -16.72 -17.59
CA SER A 60 8.96 -16.06 -17.51
C SER A 60 9.01 -14.72 -16.78
N TRP A 61 9.86 -14.56 -15.77
CA TRP A 61 10.04 -13.28 -15.08
C TRP A 61 10.69 -12.26 -15.99
N LYS A 62 11.70 -12.67 -16.77
CA LYS A 62 12.41 -11.79 -17.71
C LYS A 62 11.49 -11.34 -18.85
N SER A 63 10.72 -12.26 -19.42
CA SER A 63 9.76 -11.94 -20.50
C SER A 63 8.63 -11.02 -20.05
N LEU A 64 8.09 -11.23 -18.84
CA LEU A 64 6.95 -10.46 -18.33
C LEU A 64 7.37 -9.27 -17.44
N GLN A 65 8.67 -9.13 -17.17
CA GLN A 65 9.25 -8.16 -16.23
C GLN A 65 8.52 -8.13 -14.88
N THR A 66 8.14 -9.30 -14.37
CA THR A 66 7.38 -9.44 -13.14
C THR A 66 7.56 -10.82 -12.51
N ALA A 67 7.63 -10.88 -11.19
CA ALA A 67 7.68 -12.14 -10.47
C ALA A 67 6.44 -13.00 -10.70
N GLY A 68 6.50 -14.31 -10.53
CA GLY A 68 5.35 -15.21 -10.69
C GLY A 68 4.33 -15.12 -9.55
N LYS A 69 3.06 -15.46 -9.81
CA LYS A 69 2.03 -15.55 -8.74
C LYS A 69 2.42 -16.55 -7.65
N GLN A 70 2.97 -17.70 -8.07
CA GLN A 70 3.46 -18.75 -7.16
C GLN A 70 4.55 -18.26 -6.22
N TRP A 71 5.44 -17.38 -6.70
CA TRP A 71 6.44 -16.75 -5.86
C TRP A 71 5.80 -15.85 -4.80
N LEU A 72 4.82 -15.04 -5.18
CA LEU A 72 4.13 -14.17 -4.24
C LEU A 72 3.42 -14.97 -3.15
N TYR A 73 2.72 -16.06 -3.50
CA TYR A 73 2.09 -16.94 -2.51
C TYR A 73 3.12 -17.55 -1.56
N GLY A 74 4.24 -18.04 -2.10
CA GLY A 74 5.33 -18.58 -1.27
C GLY A 74 5.96 -17.52 -0.36
N PHE A 75 6.19 -16.31 -0.86
CA PHE A 75 6.72 -15.18 -0.10
C PHE A 75 5.77 -14.82 1.06
N MET A 76 4.48 -14.71 0.79
CA MET A 76 3.46 -14.41 1.81
C MET A 76 3.30 -15.52 2.85
N LEU A 77 3.53 -16.78 2.48
CA LEU A 77 3.52 -17.89 3.43
C LEU A 77 4.72 -17.81 4.40
N ARG A 78 5.88 -17.38 3.90
CA ARG A 78 7.10 -17.19 4.71
C ARG A 78 7.06 -15.90 5.54
N ARG A 79 6.48 -14.83 4.99
CA ARG A 79 6.31 -13.51 5.62
C ARG A 79 4.89 -13.32 6.14
N ASN A 80 4.58 -14.09 7.18
CA ASN A 80 3.23 -14.15 7.75
C ASN A 80 2.81 -12.86 8.49
N GLU A 81 3.73 -11.90 8.65
CA GLU A 81 3.50 -10.56 9.18
C GLU A 81 2.80 -9.63 8.17
N LEU A 82 2.73 -10.01 6.90
CA LEU A 82 2.06 -9.26 5.83
C LEU A 82 0.65 -9.81 5.57
N SER A 83 -0.26 -8.92 5.17
CA SER A 83 -1.59 -9.30 4.69
C SER A 83 -2.06 -8.34 3.60
N LEU A 84 -2.92 -8.82 2.69
CA LEU A 84 -3.63 -7.96 1.74
C LEU A 84 -4.81 -7.30 2.46
N ARG A 85 -4.90 -5.97 2.34
CA ARG A 85 -5.95 -5.15 2.96
C ARG A 85 -6.57 -4.22 1.93
N ASP A 86 -7.84 -3.92 2.13
CA ASP A 86 -8.55 -2.87 1.41
C ASP A 86 -8.11 -1.51 2.01
N PRO A 87 -7.53 -0.61 1.20
CA PRO A 87 -7.23 0.74 1.65
C PRO A 87 -8.52 1.50 1.94
N GLU A 88 -8.42 2.54 2.77
CA GLU A 88 -9.49 3.52 2.85
C GLU A 88 -9.60 4.28 1.52
N ALA A 89 -10.84 4.52 1.07
CA ALA A 89 -11.10 5.18 -0.20
C ALA A 89 -10.78 6.68 -0.09
N THR A 90 -9.53 7.02 -0.40
CA THR A 90 -9.04 8.40 -0.47
C THR A 90 -8.83 8.80 -1.94
N SER A 91 -9.43 9.90 -2.36
CA SER A 91 -9.21 10.45 -3.70
C SER A 91 -7.78 10.97 -3.84
N MET A 92 -7.18 10.83 -5.02
CA MET A 92 -5.82 11.32 -5.31
C MET A 92 -5.63 12.78 -4.92
N ALA A 93 -6.60 13.65 -5.24
CA ALA A 93 -6.59 15.07 -4.89
C ALA A 93 -6.47 15.31 -3.36
N ARG A 94 -7.19 14.52 -2.54
CA ARG A 94 -7.11 14.61 -1.08
C ARG A 94 -5.72 14.21 -0.57
N ALA A 95 -5.14 13.14 -1.10
CA ALA A 95 -3.81 12.71 -0.69
C ALA A 95 -2.71 13.70 -1.11
N THR A 96 -2.79 14.28 -2.30
CA THR A 96 -1.80 15.27 -2.76
C THR A 96 -1.92 16.61 -2.04
N ALA A 97 -3.15 17.02 -1.70
CA ALA A 97 -3.40 18.24 -0.93
C ALA A 97 -3.01 18.12 0.55
N PHE A 98 -2.80 16.90 1.07
CA PHE A 98 -2.38 16.69 2.46
C PHE A 98 -0.87 16.84 2.63
N ASN A 99 -0.36 18.06 2.39
CA ASN A 99 1.05 18.42 2.58
C ASN A 99 1.16 19.70 3.42
N CYS A 100 2.33 19.94 4.03
CA CYS A 100 2.53 21.05 4.96
C CYS A 100 2.17 22.42 4.39
N TYR A 101 2.46 22.64 3.10
CA TYR A 101 2.19 23.91 2.43
C TYR A 101 0.67 24.13 2.28
N THR A 102 -0.03 23.18 1.66
CA THR A 102 -1.48 23.28 1.42
C THR A 102 -2.28 23.31 2.73
N VAL A 103 -1.88 22.52 3.72
CA VAL A 103 -2.50 22.55 5.06
C VAL A 103 -2.22 23.89 5.76
N GLY A 104 -1.01 24.43 5.62
CA GLY A 104 -0.64 25.74 6.16
C GLY A 104 -1.44 26.90 5.55
N GLU A 105 -1.62 26.90 4.23
CA GLU A 105 -2.47 27.88 3.54
C GLU A 105 -3.93 27.76 3.98
N PHE A 106 -4.46 26.54 4.10
CA PHE A 106 -5.82 26.33 4.60
C PHE A 106 -6.05 26.97 5.98
N PHE A 107 -5.15 26.73 6.94
CA PHE A 107 -5.30 27.31 8.29
C PHE A 107 -5.05 28.82 8.33
N THR A 108 -4.20 29.35 7.44
CA THR A 108 -4.04 30.79 7.26
C THR A 108 -5.34 31.42 6.79
N TYR A 109 -5.95 30.90 5.73
CA TYR A 109 -7.21 31.41 5.21
C TYR A 109 -8.36 31.25 6.21
N LEU A 110 -8.43 30.10 6.90
CA LEU A 110 -9.43 29.87 7.94
C LEU A 110 -9.33 30.92 9.06
N LYS A 111 -8.12 31.23 9.50
CA LYS A 111 -7.87 32.28 10.51
C LYS A 111 -8.34 33.65 10.03
N ASP A 112 -8.00 34.03 8.80
CA ASP A 112 -8.36 35.35 8.25
C ASP A 112 -9.88 35.52 8.14
N VAL A 113 -10.58 34.50 7.63
CA VAL A 113 -12.05 34.52 7.53
C VAL A 113 -12.68 34.53 8.92
N HIS A 114 -12.15 33.74 9.86
CA HIS A 114 -12.66 33.71 11.23
C HIS A 114 -12.48 35.07 11.93
N LEU A 115 -11.34 35.74 11.77
CA LEU A 115 -11.10 37.07 12.35
C LEU A 115 -12.01 38.15 11.72
N ARG A 116 -12.27 38.05 10.42
CA ARG A 116 -13.12 39.01 9.70
C ARG A 116 -14.59 38.90 10.10
N HIS A 117 -15.11 37.68 10.19
CA HIS A 117 -16.55 37.45 10.36
C HIS A 117 -16.96 37.05 11.77
N LYS A 118 -16.00 36.64 12.63
CA LYS A 118 -16.21 36.29 14.04
C LYS A 118 -17.36 35.30 14.26
N PHE A 119 -17.38 34.24 13.44
CA PHE A 119 -18.41 33.21 13.52
C PHE A 119 -18.46 32.63 14.94
N GLN A 120 -19.67 32.53 15.47
CA GLN A 120 -19.90 31.79 16.70
C GLN A 120 -19.86 30.29 16.42
N PRO A 121 -19.49 29.44 17.39
CA PRO A 121 -19.41 28.00 17.20
C PRO A 121 -20.70 27.38 16.63
N GLN A 122 -21.87 27.88 17.04
CA GLN A 122 -23.18 27.41 16.53
C GLN A 122 -23.43 27.67 15.04
N ASN A 123 -22.60 28.49 14.40
CA ASN A 123 -22.71 28.84 12.97
C ASN A 123 -21.67 28.12 12.11
N ILE A 124 -20.88 27.21 12.68
CA ILE A 124 -19.87 26.42 11.97
C ILE A 124 -20.43 25.03 11.72
N TYR A 125 -20.74 24.72 10.47
CA TYR A 125 -21.25 23.43 10.05
C TYR A 125 -20.17 22.68 9.29
N ASN A 126 -19.93 21.42 9.64
CA ASN A 126 -19.20 20.51 8.77
C ASN A 126 -20.17 20.04 7.69
N ILE A 127 -19.80 20.22 6.42
CA ILE A 127 -20.52 19.65 5.27
C ILE A 127 -19.62 18.57 4.68
N ASP A 128 -19.26 17.59 5.50
CA ASP A 128 -18.82 16.30 4.99
C ASP A 128 -20.05 15.41 4.77
N GLU A 129 -19.95 14.49 3.80
CA GLU A 129 -21.01 13.54 3.43
C GLU A 129 -22.27 14.09 2.72
N THR A 130 -22.09 14.73 1.57
CA THR A 130 -23.04 14.45 0.47
C THR A 130 -22.68 13.07 -0.07
N GLY A 131 -23.51 12.07 0.18
CA GLY A 131 -23.29 10.63 -0.11
C GLY A 131 -23.02 10.23 -1.57
N LEU A 132 -22.69 11.17 -2.46
CA LEU A 132 -22.10 10.92 -3.77
C LEU A 132 -20.57 10.78 -3.65
N THR A 133 -20.12 9.55 -3.40
CA THR A 133 -18.70 9.22 -3.52
C THR A 133 -18.29 9.20 -4.99
N THR A 134 -17.44 10.16 -5.38
CA THR A 134 -16.70 10.13 -6.67
C THR A 134 -15.40 9.34 -6.58
N VAL A 135 -15.11 8.77 -5.40
CA VAL A 135 -13.86 8.08 -5.11
C VAL A 135 -13.90 6.66 -5.64
N GLN A 136 -12.91 6.28 -6.45
CA GLN A 136 -12.78 4.94 -6.98
C GLN A 136 -12.50 3.92 -5.86
N LYS A 137 -13.00 2.68 -6.02
CA LYS A 137 -12.68 1.59 -5.11
C LYS A 137 -11.18 1.30 -5.16
N PRO A 138 -10.46 1.41 -4.04
CA PRO A 138 -9.02 1.21 -4.02
C PRO A 138 -8.65 -0.26 -4.22
N VAL A 139 -7.49 -0.49 -4.84
CA VAL A 139 -6.94 -1.85 -5.04
C VAL A 139 -6.34 -2.35 -3.73
N LYS A 140 -6.52 -3.64 -3.43
CA LYS A 140 -5.90 -4.29 -2.26
C LYS A 140 -4.39 -4.17 -2.26
N VAL A 141 -3.83 -3.82 -1.10
CA VAL A 141 -2.39 -3.59 -0.91
C VAL A 141 -1.84 -4.37 0.28
N PHE A 142 -0.54 -4.59 0.29
CA PHE A 142 0.14 -5.20 1.42
C PHE A 142 0.28 -4.23 2.59
N ALA A 143 -0.09 -4.70 3.77
CA ALA A 143 0.07 -4.00 5.05
C ALA A 143 0.30 -5.00 6.18
N LYS A 144 0.69 -4.49 7.35
CA LYS A 144 0.90 -5.31 8.55
C LYS A 144 -0.36 -6.11 8.90
N LYS A 145 -0.19 -7.41 9.13
CA LYS A 145 -1.25 -8.28 9.62
C LYS A 145 -1.62 -7.85 11.05
N ARG A 146 -2.85 -7.40 11.25
CA ARG A 146 -3.43 -7.20 12.59
C ARG A 146 -3.81 -8.58 13.18
N ARG A 147 -3.57 -8.75 14.48
CA ARG A 147 -4.06 -9.89 15.26
C ARG A 147 -5.58 -9.89 15.29
#